data_AF-A0A4T0V8K4-F1
#
_entry.id   AF-A0A4T0V8K4-F1
#
_cell.length_a   1.000
_cell.length_b   1.000
_cell.length_c   1.000
_cell.angle_alpha   90.00
_cell.angle_beta   90.00
_cell.angle_gamma   90.00
#
_symmetry.space_group_name_H-M   'P 1'
#
loop_
_entity.id
_entity.type
_entity.pdbx_description
1 polymer ?
#
loop_
_entity_poly.entity_id
_entity_poly.type
_entity_poly.pdbx_seq_one_letter_code
_entity_poly.pdbx_strand_id
1 'polypeptide(L)'
;MVASETSSDRSSGPGTTGPPGWRMPAPGPTGVAELARAVVAVVVLAAWVLLPDQQAGVLVAAGLAALALAGLEAYAATRLEPRGRGPALLRALGPLAGGVTLILVAQDTSVYRLAVGFGVLLVVRGIADLIGAGVVGRRAGILFWLLGLGLAEAGGGLLALGRPELFGQAVVALIGLAWLAGAVVAVLAPPPPMVRRFTTAPYLERSQMDEAEHRRIEDEVSGIGQRRVARFLVLLSMSAVIATFGLLSNSVAAVIGAMIVAPLMLPIQGLTAGLVAGRRRDALGSAALLASGIVTVYLISMVIGTTALDLAFDLANASIQARTSPTLADLGIALAAGTVGGFALVRADVAASVPGVAIAVSLVPPLCTSGVTLAGGDGGAAWGAFLLFAINFVAIVAAVGGVLILAGYGAAGVAGRWLLAVGAVVAVVLGLLSTPLAETERDNIDERALSVATTSRFTAWAEPIQPARLLAVEVDGWRVSVLFASADEPPPGDDLEAAIEDDVKHDVTLELSWVQAEPR
;
A
#
# COMPACT_ATOMS: atom_id res chain seq x y z
N MET A 1 35.21 54.10 35.96
CA MET A 1 36.54 54.55 35.48
C MET A 1 37.56 54.05 36.48
N VAL A 2 38.73 53.62 36.01
CA VAL A 2 39.80 52.85 36.71
C VAL A 2 39.66 51.34 36.55
N ALA A 3 40.59 50.82 35.76
CA ALA A 3 40.92 49.44 35.46
C ALA A 3 42.34 49.16 35.96
N SER A 4 42.64 47.89 36.24
CA SER A 4 43.93 47.18 36.08
C SER A 4 43.93 46.01 37.08
N GLU A 5 44.12 44.75 36.68
CA GLU A 5 45.37 44.05 36.33
C GLU A 5 44.93 42.58 36.01
N THR A 6 45.55 41.72 35.20
CA THR A 6 46.86 41.65 34.52
C THR A 6 46.85 40.48 33.51
N SER A 7 47.75 40.61 32.53
CA SER A 7 48.38 39.63 31.60
C SER A 7 48.29 38.13 31.94
N SER A 8 48.28 37.17 31.00
CA SER A 8 49.19 36.85 29.89
C SER A 8 48.53 35.68 29.08
N ASP A 9 48.89 35.22 27.88
CA ASP A 9 50.13 35.19 27.13
C ASP A 9 49.83 34.75 25.66
N ARG A 10 50.57 35.36 24.73
CA ARG A 10 51.13 34.86 23.46
C ARG A 10 50.34 33.94 22.48
N SER A 11 50.33 34.47 21.26
CA SER A 11 50.90 33.90 20.01
C SER A 11 49.98 33.19 19.01
N SER A 12 49.88 33.87 17.89
CA SER A 12 49.43 33.50 16.55
C SER A 12 50.10 32.27 15.93
N GLY A 13 49.31 31.46 15.23
CA GLY A 13 49.70 30.55 14.15
C GLY A 13 48.58 30.45 13.09
N PRO A 14 48.89 30.31 11.79
CA PRO A 14 48.10 30.86 10.69
C PRO A 14 46.94 29.97 10.23
N GLY A 15 45.92 30.63 9.68
CA GLY A 15 44.72 30.01 9.13
C GLY A 15 45.01 29.04 7.98
N THR A 16 44.48 27.83 8.12
CA THR A 16 44.21 26.92 7.00
C THR A 16 42.94 27.38 6.30
N THR A 17 43.08 28.39 5.43
CA THR A 17 42.08 28.73 4.42
C THR A 17 42.12 27.68 3.32
N GLY A 18 41.50 26.52 3.57
CA GLY A 18 41.05 25.67 2.47
C GLY A 18 40.02 26.44 1.63
N PRO A 19 39.98 26.27 0.29
CA PRO A 19 38.91 26.84 -0.51
C PRO A 19 37.57 26.38 0.09
N PRO A 20 36.49 27.20 0.04
CA PRO A 20 35.20 26.81 0.58
C PRO A 20 34.76 25.57 -0.20
N GLY A 21 35.04 24.41 0.38
CA GLY A 21 34.54 23.14 -0.12
C GLY A 21 33.04 23.31 -0.07
N TRP A 22 32.40 23.25 -1.24
CA TRP A 22 30.98 23.01 -1.37
C TRP A 22 30.67 21.66 -0.73
N ARG A 23 30.67 21.62 0.61
CA ARG A 23 29.99 20.58 1.35
C ARG A 23 28.53 20.93 1.16
N MET A 24 27.84 20.19 0.29
CA MET A 24 26.39 20.26 0.23
C MET A 24 25.88 20.16 1.66
N PRO A 25 25.05 21.10 2.13
CA PRO A 25 24.33 20.91 3.38
C PRO A 25 23.64 19.56 3.30
N ALA A 26 23.74 18.74 4.35
CA ALA A 26 22.92 17.54 4.42
C ALA A 26 21.47 17.96 4.15
N PRO A 27 20.73 17.28 3.24
CA PRO A 27 19.41 17.72 2.85
C PRO A 27 18.57 17.88 4.11
N GLY A 28 18.04 19.08 4.32
CA GLY A 28 17.09 19.32 5.40
C GLY A 28 15.88 18.39 5.23
N PRO A 29 15.01 18.25 6.25
CA PRO A 29 13.84 17.38 6.20
C PRO A 29 12.89 17.66 5.02
N THR A 30 12.91 18.88 4.46
CA THR A 30 12.27 19.24 3.18
C THR A 30 12.85 18.47 2.00
N GLY A 31 14.18 18.34 1.93
CA GLY A 31 14.88 17.54 0.91
C GLY A 31 14.53 16.06 1.02
N VAL A 32 14.34 15.52 2.23
CA VAL A 32 13.91 14.12 2.42
C VAL A 32 12.46 13.89 1.95
N ALA A 33 11.56 14.82 2.24
CA ALA A 33 10.16 14.75 1.77
C ALA A 33 10.03 14.86 0.24
N GLU A 34 10.84 15.73 -0.37
CA GLU A 34 10.90 15.88 -1.82
C GLU A 34 11.60 14.69 -2.48
N LEU A 35 12.64 14.13 -1.83
CA LEU A 35 13.28 12.89 -2.26
C LEU A 35 12.28 11.73 -2.21
N ALA A 36 11.51 11.58 -1.14
CA ALA A 36 10.49 10.54 -1.01
C ALA A 36 9.42 10.67 -2.10
N ARG A 37 8.95 11.89 -2.38
CA ARG A 37 8.02 12.15 -3.50
C ARG A 37 8.63 11.80 -4.85
N ALA A 38 9.91 12.11 -5.08
CA ALA A 38 10.61 11.73 -6.30
C ALA A 38 10.79 10.20 -6.41
N VAL A 39 11.12 9.50 -5.33
CA VAL A 39 11.21 8.04 -5.33
C VAL A 39 9.86 7.42 -5.69
N VAL A 40 8.77 7.88 -5.06
CA VAL A 40 7.42 7.41 -5.41
C VAL A 40 7.10 7.67 -6.88
N ALA A 41 7.43 8.87 -7.39
CA ALA A 41 7.21 9.20 -8.79
C ALA A 41 8.00 8.27 -9.72
N VAL A 42 9.29 8.04 -9.42
CA VAL A 42 10.15 7.13 -10.19
C VAL A 42 9.61 5.70 -10.15
N VAL A 43 9.14 5.23 -9.00
CA VAL A 43 8.57 3.88 -8.87
C VAL A 43 7.28 3.77 -9.68
N VAL A 44 6.39 4.77 -9.62
CA VAL A 44 5.15 4.77 -10.42
C VAL A 44 5.47 4.82 -11.92
N LEU A 45 6.45 5.62 -12.34
CA LEU A 45 6.89 5.71 -13.74
C LEU A 45 7.55 4.41 -14.21
N ALA A 46 8.39 3.81 -13.37
CA ALA A 46 9.01 2.53 -13.66
C ALA A 46 7.95 1.43 -13.77
N ALA A 47 7.00 1.37 -12.84
CA ALA A 47 5.89 0.43 -12.90
C ALA A 47 5.03 0.63 -14.17
N TRP A 48 4.76 1.88 -14.55
CA TRP A 48 4.02 2.23 -15.77
C TRP A 48 4.69 1.74 -17.05
N VAL A 49 6.03 1.82 -17.10
CA VAL A 49 6.82 1.39 -18.28
C VAL A 49 7.07 -0.12 -18.28
N LEU A 50 7.37 -0.69 -17.12
CA LEU A 50 7.78 -2.10 -16.98
C LEU A 50 6.60 -3.07 -16.92
N LEU A 51 5.39 -2.60 -16.61
CA LEU A 51 4.18 -3.41 -16.47
C LEU A 51 3.07 -2.92 -17.43
N PRO A 52 3.25 -3.06 -18.76
CA PRO A 52 2.30 -2.54 -19.75
C PRO A 52 0.89 -3.13 -19.61
N ASP A 53 0.79 -4.41 -19.22
CA ASP A 53 -0.49 -5.11 -19.08
C ASP A 53 -1.24 -4.75 -17.78
N GLN A 54 -0.60 -4.02 -16.86
CA GLN A 54 -1.13 -3.70 -15.53
C GLN A 54 -1.29 -2.19 -15.28
N GLN A 55 -1.32 -1.39 -16.35
CA GLN A 55 -1.38 0.08 -16.26
C GLN A 55 -2.62 0.60 -15.53
N ALA A 56 -3.77 -0.07 -15.67
CA ALA A 56 -4.98 0.26 -14.91
C ALA A 56 -4.75 0.13 -13.39
N GLY A 57 -4.15 -0.97 -12.95
CA GLY A 57 -3.81 -1.18 -11.54
C GLY A 57 -2.84 -0.13 -10.99
N VAL A 58 -1.83 0.25 -11.79
CA VAL A 58 -0.87 1.31 -11.43
C VAL A 58 -1.56 2.67 -11.24
N LEU A 59 -2.54 3.00 -12.08
CA LEU A 59 -3.31 4.25 -11.96
C LEU A 59 -4.22 4.27 -10.73
N VAL A 60 -4.91 3.15 -10.45
CA VAL A 60 -5.73 3.05 -9.24
C VAL A 60 -4.85 3.22 -7.99
N ALA A 61 -3.70 2.54 -7.94
CA ALA A 61 -2.77 2.65 -6.82
C ALA A 61 -2.23 4.08 -6.64
N ALA A 62 -1.79 4.72 -7.73
CA ALA A 62 -1.34 6.11 -7.71
C ALA A 62 -2.47 7.07 -7.30
N GLY A 63 -3.70 6.79 -7.74
CA GLY A 63 -4.88 7.57 -7.40
C GLY A 63 -5.23 7.47 -5.92
N LEU A 64 -5.24 6.27 -5.36
CA LEU A 64 -5.44 6.04 -3.93
C LEU A 64 -4.35 6.71 -3.08
N ALA A 65 -3.09 6.65 -3.51
CA ALA A 65 -1.99 7.35 -2.84
C ALA A 65 -2.18 8.87 -2.85
N ALA A 66 -2.64 9.44 -3.97
CA ALA A 66 -2.95 10.87 -4.06
C ALA A 66 -4.13 11.28 -3.18
N LEU A 67 -5.17 10.44 -3.05
CA LEU A 67 -6.27 10.65 -2.10
C LEU A 67 -5.78 10.62 -0.64
N ALA A 68 -4.90 9.67 -0.30
CA ALA A 68 -4.31 9.59 1.03
C ALA A 68 -3.48 10.85 1.36
N LEU A 69 -2.68 11.33 0.40
CA LEU A 69 -1.96 12.59 0.50
C LEU A 69 -2.90 13.79 0.66
N ALA A 70 -4.01 13.83 -0.07
CA ALA A 70 -5.02 14.87 0.06
C ALA A 70 -5.63 14.92 1.47
N GLY A 71 -5.98 13.75 2.02
CA GLY A 71 -6.48 13.62 3.38
C GLY A 71 -5.46 14.12 4.42
N LEU A 72 -4.19 13.79 4.22
CA LEU A 72 -3.10 14.27 5.08
C LEU A 72 -2.93 15.80 4.99
N GLU A 73 -3.02 16.37 3.79
CA GLU A 73 -2.96 17.83 3.58
C GLU A 73 -4.16 18.56 4.17
N ALA A 74 -5.38 18.02 4.00
CA ALA A 74 -6.60 18.58 4.58
C ALA A 74 -6.55 18.54 6.11
N TYR A 75 -6.12 17.42 6.68
CA TYR A 75 -5.94 17.28 8.12
C TYR A 75 -4.90 18.27 8.66
N ALA A 76 -3.76 18.39 7.98
CA ALA A 76 -2.75 19.39 8.30
C ALA A 76 -3.34 20.81 8.31
N ALA A 77 -4.09 21.19 7.28
CA ALA A 77 -4.65 22.52 7.15
C ALA A 77 -5.55 22.94 8.33
N THR A 78 -6.25 22.00 8.98
CA THR A 78 -7.10 22.30 10.16
C THR A 78 -6.31 22.84 11.36
N ARG A 79 -5.00 22.55 11.44
CA ARG A 79 -4.15 22.92 12.58
C ARG A 79 -3.29 24.17 12.35
N LEU A 80 -3.34 24.78 11.17
CA LEU A 80 -2.67 26.05 10.90
C LEU A 80 -3.40 27.23 11.56
N GLU A 81 -2.70 28.35 11.75
CA GLU A 81 -3.32 29.63 12.14
C GLU A 81 -4.41 30.01 11.13
N PRO A 82 -5.49 30.72 11.54
CA PRO A 82 -6.66 31.00 10.70
C PRO A 82 -6.34 31.59 9.32
N ARG A 83 -5.28 32.41 9.22
CA ARG A 83 -4.84 33.04 7.98
C ARG A 83 -4.17 32.06 6.98
N GLY A 84 -3.64 30.94 7.44
CA GLY A 84 -2.98 29.92 6.60
C GLY A 84 -3.86 28.72 6.24
N ARG A 85 -5.03 28.56 6.89
CA ARG A 85 -5.93 27.40 6.69
C ARG A 85 -6.51 27.32 5.28
N GLY A 86 -6.99 28.45 4.75
CA GLY A 86 -7.63 28.51 3.43
C GLY A 86 -6.71 28.04 2.29
N PRO A 87 -5.52 28.63 2.13
CA PRO A 87 -4.55 28.21 1.10
C PRO A 87 -4.11 26.74 1.24
N ALA A 88 -3.98 26.23 2.46
CA ALA A 88 -3.61 24.84 2.70
C ALA A 88 -4.74 23.85 2.36
N LEU A 89 -5.99 24.16 2.69
CA LEU A 89 -7.16 23.37 2.27
C LEU A 89 -7.33 23.37 0.74
N LEU A 90 -7.09 24.52 0.08
CA LEU A 90 -7.14 24.62 -1.38
C LEU A 90 -6.08 23.75 -2.06
N ARG A 91 -4.91 23.57 -1.45
CA ARG A 91 -3.86 22.67 -1.96
C ARG A 91 -4.24 21.20 -1.88
N ALA A 92 -4.92 20.80 -0.80
CA ALA A 92 -5.42 19.43 -0.65
C ALA A 92 -6.41 19.04 -1.77
N LEU A 93 -7.06 20.00 -2.43
CA LEU A 93 -7.93 19.74 -3.58
C LEU A 93 -7.18 19.21 -4.80
N GLY A 94 -5.89 19.54 -4.96
CA GLY A 94 -5.07 19.07 -6.08
C GLY A 94 -4.85 17.56 -6.04
N PRO A 95 -4.24 17.01 -4.97
CA PRO A 95 -4.11 15.57 -4.79
C PRO A 95 -5.47 14.85 -4.70
N LEU A 96 -6.51 15.50 -4.16
CA LEU A 96 -7.86 14.93 -4.12
C LEU A 96 -8.44 14.74 -5.51
N ALA A 97 -8.47 15.82 -6.30
CA ALA A 97 -8.95 15.79 -7.68
C ALA A 97 -8.11 14.82 -8.52
N GLY A 98 -6.79 14.79 -8.31
CA GLY A 98 -5.89 13.87 -8.99
C GLY A 98 -6.12 12.42 -8.66
N GLY A 99 -6.31 12.13 -7.38
CA GLY A 99 -6.60 10.80 -6.90
C GLY A 99 -7.89 10.24 -7.49
N VAL A 100 -8.98 11.01 -7.43
CA VAL A 100 -10.26 10.65 -8.06
C VAL A 100 -10.10 10.45 -9.56
N THR A 101 -9.39 11.36 -10.23
CA THR A 101 -9.25 11.32 -11.69
C THR A 101 -8.44 10.12 -12.17
N LEU A 102 -7.33 9.79 -11.49
CA LEU A 102 -6.52 8.62 -11.82
C LEU A 102 -7.33 7.32 -11.68
N ILE A 103 -8.18 7.21 -10.66
CA ILE A 103 -9.05 6.05 -10.45
C ILE A 103 -10.13 5.97 -11.54
N LEU A 104 -10.77 7.09 -11.90
CA LEU A 104 -11.81 7.11 -12.94
C LEU A 104 -11.24 6.76 -14.32
N VAL A 105 -10.01 7.20 -14.60
CA VAL A 105 -9.35 6.92 -15.87
C VAL A 105 -8.84 5.48 -15.94
N ALA A 106 -8.50 4.85 -14.80
CA ALA A 106 -8.10 3.45 -14.78
C ALA A 106 -9.18 2.48 -15.29
N GLN A 107 -10.46 2.88 -15.28
CA GLN A 107 -11.57 2.05 -15.75
C GLN A 107 -11.75 2.07 -17.28
N ASP A 108 -11.11 3.00 -17.99
CA ASP A 108 -11.15 3.11 -19.45
C ASP A 108 -9.89 3.84 -19.92
N THR A 109 -8.84 3.07 -20.22
CA THR A 109 -7.49 3.50 -20.62
C THR A 109 -7.41 4.11 -22.01
N SER A 110 -8.48 4.73 -22.49
CA SER A 110 -8.39 5.57 -23.68
C SER A 110 -7.46 6.76 -23.39
N VAL A 111 -6.44 6.93 -24.23
CA VAL A 111 -5.45 8.03 -24.18
C VAL A 111 -6.13 9.40 -24.03
N TYR A 112 -7.33 9.52 -24.59
CA TYR A 112 -8.20 10.69 -24.48
C TYR A 112 -8.66 10.99 -23.04
N ARG A 113 -9.13 9.99 -22.28
CA ARG A 113 -9.58 10.20 -20.88
C ARG A 113 -8.40 10.47 -19.95
N LEU A 114 -7.23 9.85 -20.20
CA LEU A 114 -5.97 10.17 -19.52
C LEU A 114 -5.58 11.63 -19.69
N ALA A 115 -5.62 12.13 -20.93
CA ALA A 115 -5.30 13.51 -21.25
C ALA A 115 -6.26 14.52 -20.64
N VAL A 116 -7.57 14.24 -20.73
CA VAL A 116 -8.60 15.12 -20.15
C VAL A 116 -8.50 15.15 -18.62
N GLY A 117 -8.33 13.98 -18.00
CA GLY A 117 -8.20 13.86 -16.55
C GLY A 117 -6.97 14.61 -16.00
N PHE A 118 -5.78 14.35 -16.55
CA PHE A 118 -4.57 15.06 -16.16
C PHE A 118 -4.66 16.56 -16.47
N GLY A 119 -5.32 16.93 -17.56
CA GLY A 119 -5.53 18.32 -17.95
C GLY A 119 -6.30 19.11 -16.91
N VAL A 120 -7.41 18.55 -16.42
CA VAL A 120 -8.20 19.14 -15.33
C VAL A 120 -7.37 19.28 -14.05
N LEU A 121 -6.60 18.24 -13.67
CA LEU A 121 -5.72 18.28 -12.49
C LEU A 121 -4.73 19.46 -12.54
N LEU A 122 -4.00 19.57 -13.64
CA LEU A 122 -2.95 20.58 -13.80
C LEU A 122 -3.53 21.99 -13.81
N VAL A 123 -4.73 22.17 -14.36
CA VAL A 123 -5.46 23.44 -14.30
C VAL A 123 -5.87 23.77 -12.86
N VAL A 124 -6.47 22.83 -12.13
CA VAL A 124 -6.91 23.05 -10.74
C VAL A 124 -5.71 23.39 -9.84
N ARG A 125 -4.61 22.64 -9.98
CA ARG A 125 -3.36 22.85 -9.23
C ARG A 125 -2.70 24.19 -9.58
N GLY A 126 -2.58 24.51 -10.86
CA GLY A 126 -2.03 25.78 -11.32
C GLY A 126 -2.84 26.98 -10.82
N ILE A 127 -4.18 26.88 -10.81
CA ILE A 127 -5.06 27.89 -10.23
C ILE A 127 -4.85 28.02 -8.71
N ALA A 128 -4.74 26.91 -7.98
CA ALA A 128 -4.50 26.93 -6.54
C ALA A 128 -3.16 27.61 -6.19
N ASP A 129 -2.10 27.35 -6.96
CA ASP A 129 -0.80 28.00 -6.76
C ASP A 129 -0.80 29.48 -7.18
N LEU A 130 -1.56 29.85 -8.22
CA LEU A 130 -1.80 31.25 -8.59
C LEU A 130 -2.55 32.02 -7.48
N ILE A 131 -3.58 31.41 -6.88
CA ILE A 131 -4.30 31.99 -5.74
C ILE A 131 -3.38 32.09 -4.52
N GLY A 132 -2.57 31.06 -4.25
CA GLY A 132 -1.56 31.06 -3.20
C GLY A 132 -0.54 32.19 -3.36
N ALA A 133 -0.10 32.47 -4.60
CA ALA A 133 0.80 33.58 -4.92
C ALA A 133 0.20 34.95 -4.56
N GLY A 134 -1.12 35.12 -4.73
CA GLY A 134 -1.84 36.34 -4.35
C GLY A 134 -1.92 36.57 -2.84
N VAL A 135 -1.93 35.50 -2.05
CA VAL A 135 -2.07 35.56 -0.58
C VAL A 135 -0.73 35.80 0.14
N VAL A 136 0.40 35.38 -0.45
CA VAL A 136 1.74 35.41 0.20
C VAL A 136 2.41 36.81 0.21
N GLY A 137 1.87 37.79 -0.53
CA GLY A 137 2.29 39.19 -0.46
C GLY A 137 3.56 39.55 -1.26
N ARG A 138 3.75 40.86 -1.51
CA ARG A 138 4.68 41.51 -2.48
C ARG A 138 6.20 41.31 -2.24
N ARG A 139 6.71 40.09 -2.13
CA ARG A 139 8.16 39.83 -2.25
C ARG A 139 8.46 39.26 -3.63
N ALA A 140 9.07 40.09 -4.48
CA ALA A 140 9.19 39.89 -5.93
C ALA A 140 9.79 38.53 -6.35
N GLY A 141 10.74 37.99 -5.58
CA GLY A 141 11.37 36.69 -5.90
C GLY A 141 10.45 35.48 -5.75
N ILE A 142 9.48 35.51 -4.83
CA ILE A 142 8.56 34.38 -4.56
C ILE A 142 7.37 34.42 -5.52
N LEU A 143 6.89 35.63 -5.82
CA LEU A 143 5.83 35.84 -6.80
C LEU A 143 6.22 35.26 -8.16
N PHE A 144 7.46 35.50 -8.60
CA PHE A 144 7.96 35.04 -9.90
C PHE A 144 7.94 33.50 -10.03
N TRP A 145 8.36 32.77 -9.00
CA TRP A 145 8.38 31.31 -9.02
C TRP A 145 6.98 30.69 -8.94
N LEU A 146 6.11 31.18 -8.06
CA LEU A 146 4.74 30.65 -7.93
C LEU A 146 3.86 31.01 -9.13
N LEU A 147 3.99 32.22 -9.68
CA LEU A 147 3.31 32.62 -10.92
C LEU A 147 3.84 31.81 -12.11
N GLY A 148 5.16 31.64 -12.23
CA GLY A 148 5.78 30.89 -13.31
C GLY A 148 5.39 29.40 -13.30
N LEU A 149 5.41 28.77 -12.12
CA LEU A 149 5.01 27.38 -11.95
C LEU A 149 3.50 27.20 -12.18
N GLY A 150 2.67 28.05 -11.56
CA GLY A 150 1.21 27.98 -11.70
C GLY A 150 0.73 28.23 -13.13
N LEU A 151 1.37 29.16 -13.86
CA LEU A 151 1.10 29.38 -15.30
C LEU A 151 1.56 28.22 -16.17
N ALA A 152 2.71 27.61 -15.86
CA ALA A 152 3.21 26.44 -16.60
C ALA A 152 2.31 25.22 -16.38
N GLU A 153 1.86 24.97 -15.16
CA GLU A 153 0.92 23.89 -14.83
C GLU A 153 -0.44 24.13 -15.48
N ALA A 154 -1.03 25.33 -15.33
CA ALA A 154 -2.32 25.65 -15.95
C ALA A 154 -2.25 25.60 -17.49
N GLY A 155 -1.16 26.08 -18.08
CA GLY A 155 -0.93 26.03 -19.53
C GLY A 155 -0.75 24.59 -20.05
N GLY A 156 0.02 23.77 -19.33
CA GLY A 156 0.16 22.34 -19.63
C GLY A 156 -1.15 21.58 -19.53
N GLY A 157 -1.98 21.90 -18.53
CA GLY A 157 -3.31 21.31 -18.37
C GLY A 157 -4.31 21.71 -19.47
N LEU A 158 -4.28 22.97 -19.92
CA LEU A 158 -5.08 23.43 -21.05
C LEU A 158 -4.66 22.80 -22.37
N LEU A 159 -3.35 22.58 -22.57
CA LEU A 159 -2.82 21.86 -23.74
C LEU A 159 -3.27 20.39 -23.75
N ALA A 160 -3.28 19.74 -22.59
CA ALA A 160 -3.77 18.38 -22.43
C ALA A 160 -5.26 18.26 -22.80
N LEU A 161 -6.08 19.24 -22.41
CA LEU A 161 -7.50 19.31 -22.72
C LEU A 161 -7.77 19.61 -24.20
N GLY A 162 -6.94 20.45 -24.84
CA GLY A 162 -7.13 20.87 -26.22
C GLY A 162 -6.53 19.95 -27.28
N ARG A 163 -5.48 19.18 -26.92
CA ARG A 163 -4.72 18.31 -27.85
C ARG A 163 -4.35 16.97 -27.20
N PRO A 164 -5.33 16.11 -26.90
CA PRO A 164 -5.11 14.84 -26.19
C PRO A 164 -4.23 13.83 -26.96
N GLU A 165 -4.12 13.98 -28.29
CA GLU A 165 -3.29 13.15 -29.18
C GLU A 165 -1.78 13.27 -28.88
N LEU A 166 -1.33 14.40 -28.32
CA LEU A 166 0.07 14.65 -27.97
C LEU A 166 0.43 14.10 -26.58
N PHE A 167 -0.55 13.56 -25.86
CA PHE A 167 -0.49 13.30 -24.42
C PHE A 167 0.10 11.93 -24.03
N GLY A 168 0.61 11.15 -24.99
CA GLY A 168 1.12 9.80 -24.76
C GLY A 168 2.30 9.70 -23.76
N GLN A 169 3.05 8.60 -23.83
CA GLN A 169 4.16 8.25 -22.92
C GLN A 169 5.17 9.38 -22.66
N ALA A 170 5.33 10.31 -23.61
CA ALA A 170 6.21 11.47 -23.50
C ALA A 170 5.80 12.45 -22.37
N VAL A 171 4.50 12.67 -22.13
CA VAL A 171 4.03 13.65 -21.13
C VAL A 171 4.15 13.09 -19.71
N VAL A 172 3.82 11.81 -19.50
CA VAL A 172 4.04 11.12 -18.23
C VAL A 172 5.55 11.08 -17.89
N ALA A 173 6.39 10.80 -18.88
CA ALA A 173 7.85 10.86 -18.72
C ALA A 173 8.34 12.29 -18.43
N LEU A 174 7.80 13.32 -19.10
CA LEU A 174 8.14 14.74 -18.87
C LEU A 174 7.71 15.23 -17.49
N ILE A 175 6.52 14.85 -17.01
CA ILE A 175 6.04 15.18 -15.66
C ILE A 175 6.89 14.45 -14.62
N GLY A 176 7.24 13.19 -14.89
CA GLY A 176 8.19 12.43 -14.09
C GLY A 176 9.56 13.10 -14.01
N LEU A 177 10.09 13.55 -15.14
CA LEU A 177 11.35 14.28 -15.24
C LEU A 177 11.27 15.63 -14.53
N ALA A 178 10.14 16.33 -14.63
CA ALA A 178 9.90 17.60 -13.97
C ALA A 178 9.80 17.45 -12.44
N TRP A 179 9.16 16.38 -11.95
CA TRP A 179 9.15 16.03 -10.53
C TRP A 179 10.55 15.64 -10.03
N LEU A 180 11.30 14.88 -10.83
CA LEU A 180 12.69 14.52 -10.54
C LEU A 180 13.57 15.78 -10.47
N ALA A 181 13.43 16.68 -11.44
CA ALA A 181 14.13 17.95 -11.49
C ALA A 181 13.73 18.86 -10.32
N GLY A 182 12.45 18.90 -9.96
CA GLY A 182 11.95 19.63 -8.79
C GLY A 182 12.54 19.12 -7.47
N ALA A 183 12.66 17.80 -7.31
CA ALA A 183 13.32 17.19 -6.15
C ALA A 183 14.83 17.44 -6.12
N VAL A 184 15.50 17.37 -7.28
CA VAL A 184 16.93 17.73 -7.41
C VAL A 184 17.13 19.20 -7.04
N VAL A 185 16.28 20.11 -7.52
CA VAL A 185 16.32 21.53 -7.15
C VAL A 185 16.03 21.73 -5.67
N ALA A 186 15.08 21.00 -5.08
CA ALA A 186 14.78 21.12 -3.64
C ALA A 186 15.92 20.60 -2.74
N VAL A 187 16.72 19.64 -3.22
CA VAL A 187 17.92 19.13 -2.53
C VAL A 187 19.10 20.08 -2.69
N LEU A 188 19.31 20.63 -3.89
CA LEU A 188 20.45 21.52 -4.21
C LEU A 188 20.23 22.97 -3.76
N ALA A 189 18.99 23.45 -3.77
CA ALA A 189 18.57 24.80 -3.44
C ALA A 189 17.27 24.76 -2.62
N PRO A 190 17.36 24.56 -1.28
CA PRO A 190 16.18 24.43 -0.44
C PRO A 190 15.26 25.66 -0.57
N PRO A 191 13.94 25.47 -0.69
CA PRO A 191 13.01 26.57 -0.90
C PRO A 191 13.07 27.56 0.29
N PRO A 192 12.85 28.86 0.05
CA PRO A 192 12.96 29.88 1.10
C PRO A 192 12.04 29.57 2.30
N PRO A 193 12.41 29.99 3.52
CA PRO A 193 11.81 29.54 4.78
C PRO A 193 10.30 29.78 4.92
N MET A 194 9.71 30.65 4.09
CA MET A 194 8.27 30.91 4.08
C MET A 194 7.47 29.97 3.17
N VAL A 195 8.07 29.41 2.11
CA VAL A 195 7.45 28.32 1.32
C VAL A 195 7.31 27.06 2.16
N ARG A 196 8.25 26.87 3.10
CA ARG A 196 8.25 25.85 4.16
C ARG A 196 6.93 25.79 4.93
N ARG A 197 6.33 26.94 5.31
CA ARG A 197 5.06 27.02 6.06
C ARG A 197 3.84 26.45 5.35
N PHE A 198 3.88 26.29 4.03
CA PHE A 198 2.70 25.95 3.22
C PHE A 198 2.83 24.61 2.47
N THR A 199 3.84 23.80 2.80
CA THR A 199 3.99 22.42 2.30
C THR A 199 3.57 21.44 3.41
N THR A 200 3.60 20.13 3.17
CA THR A 200 3.54 19.12 4.24
C THR A 200 4.82 19.09 5.11
N ALA A 201 5.88 19.79 4.69
CA ALA A 201 7.16 19.87 5.38
C ALA A 201 7.11 20.37 6.85
N PRO A 202 6.19 21.26 7.28
CA PRO A 202 5.97 21.63 8.68
C PRO A 202 5.63 20.46 9.60
N TYR A 203 5.04 19.39 9.05
CA TYR A 203 4.65 18.20 9.82
C TYR A 203 5.78 17.19 9.95
N LEU A 204 6.69 17.15 8.96
CA LEU A 204 8.00 16.50 9.05
C LEU A 204 9.04 17.37 9.79
N GLU A 205 8.74 18.66 10.04
CA GLU A 205 9.59 19.64 10.73
C GLU A 205 9.54 19.54 12.25
N ARG A 206 8.64 18.75 12.86
CA ARG A 206 8.96 18.19 14.19
C ARG A 206 10.04 17.11 14.01
N SER A 207 11.20 17.54 13.53
CA SER A 207 12.40 16.72 13.33
C SER A 207 13.10 16.40 14.64
N GLN A 208 12.48 16.70 15.78
CA GLN A 208 12.75 16.07 17.06
C GLN A 208 11.39 15.77 17.67
N MET A 209 10.94 14.53 17.49
CA MET A 209 9.98 13.94 18.42
C MET A 209 10.46 14.30 19.82
N ASP A 210 9.59 14.93 20.62
CA ASP A 210 10.02 15.38 21.94
C ASP A 210 10.47 14.16 22.76
N GLU A 211 11.39 14.35 23.68
CA GLU A 211 11.90 13.28 24.54
C GLU A 211 10.73 12.58 25.28
N ALA A 212 9.69 13.35 25.63
CA ALA A 212 8.45 12.82 26.19
C ALA A 212 7.66 11.93 25.21
N GLU A 213 7.56 12.31 23.93
CA GLU A 213 6.94 11.49 22.89
C GLU A 213 7.77 10.22 22.64
N HIS A 214 9.10 10.33 22.68
CA HIS A 214 10.03 9.20 22.53
C HIS A 214 9.83 8.17 23.64
N ARG A 215 9.86 8.62 24.90
CA ARG A 215 9.62 7.75 26.05
C ARG A 215 8.22 7.14 26.05
N ARG A 216 7.20 7.88 25.61
CA ARG A 216 5.84 7.33 25.48
C ARG A 216 5.81 6.15 24.52
N ILE A 217 6.39 6.29 23.31
CA ILE A 217 6.46 5.19 22.36
C ILE A 217 7.23 4.03 22.99
N GLU A 218 8.39 4.31 23.60
CA GLU A 218 9.17 3.28 24.29
C GLU A 218 8.37 2.57 25.37
N ASP A 219 7.65 3.24 26.26
CA ASP A 219 6.84 2.61 27.31
C ASP A 219 5.67 1.79 26.74
N GLU A 220 5.11 2.23 25.62
CA GLU A 220 4.01 1.56 24.94
C GLU A 220 4.47 0.24 24.30
N VAL A 221 5.58 0.25 23.56
CA VAL A 221 6.09 -0.94 22.85
C VAL A 221 7.12 -1.78 23.62
N SER A 222 7.85 -1.20 24.57
CA SER A 222 8.83 -1.92 25.39
C SER A 222 8.18 -2.58 26.62
N GLY A 223 8.91 -3.48 27.27
CA GLY A 223 8.43 -4.16 28.48
C GLY A 223 7.56 -5.39 28.20
N ILE A 224 8.18 -6.43 27.64
CA ILE A 224 7.56 -7.76 27.52
C ILE A 224 7.62 -8.47 28.89
N GLY A 225 6.78 -8.05 29.82
CA GLY A 225 6.61 -8.74 31.10
C GLY A 225 5.80 -10.04 30.95
N GLN A 226 6.00 -11.01 31.85
CA GLN A 226 5.26 -12.28 31.84
C GLN A 226 3.73 -12.10 31.76
N ARG A 227 3.17 -11.10 32.46
CA ARG A 227 1.75 -10.77 32.40
C ARG A 227 1.28 -10.30 31.01
N ARG A 228 2.11 -9.53 30.30
CA ARG A 228 1.81 -9.04 28.94
C ARG A 228 1.84 -10.20 27.94
N VAL A 229 2.83 -11.11 28.05
CA VAL A 229 2.91 -12.33 27.24
C VAL A 229 1.70 -13.23 27.47
N ALA A 230 1.35 -13.49 28.73
CA ALA A 230 0.19 -14.32 29.06
C ALA A 230 -1.11 -13.73 28.48
N ARG A 231 -1.33 -12.41 28.65
CA ARG A 231 -2.49 -11.73 28.07
C ARG A 231 -2.50 -11.80 26.55
N PHE A 232 -1.36 -11.58 25.91
CA PHE A 232 -1.20 -11.68 24.47
C PHE A 232 -1.58 -13.08 23.97
N LEU A 233 -1.00 -14.14 24.55
CA LEU A 233 -1.26 -15.51 24.16
C LEU A 233 -2.72 -15.92 24.41
N VAL A 234 -3.31 -15.57 25.55
CA VAL A 234 -4.72 -15.91 25.83
C VAL A 234 -5.65 -15.25 24.82
N LEU A 235 -5.51 -13.93 24.59
CA LEU A 235 -6.35 -13.21 23.63
C LEU A 235 -6.15 -13.71 22.20
N LEU A 236 -4.90 -13.97 21.81
CA LEU A 236 -4.58 -14.47 20.48
C LEU A 236 -5.10 -15.91 20.28
N SER A 237 -5.01 -16.77 21.28
CA SER A 237 -5.59 -18.11 21.24
C SER A 237 -7.11 -18.07 21.10
N MET A 238 -7.79 -17.22 21.86
CA MET A 238 -9.25 -17.05 21.73
C MET A 238 -9.61 -16.47 20.35
N SER A 239 -8.85 -15.51 19.84
CA SER A 239 -9.03 -14.98 18.49
C SER A 239 -8.84 -16.08 17.43
N ALA A 240 -7.82 -16.94 17.55
CA ALA A 240 -7.61 -18.06 16.64
C ALA A 240 -8.78 -19.05 16.64
N VAL A 241 -9.33 -19.37 17.80
CA VAL A 241 -10.53 -20.23 17.92
C VAL A 241 -11.73 -19.58 17.21
N ILE A 242 -12.02 -18.31 17.50
CA ILE A 242 -13.15 -17.58 16.89
C ILE A 242 -12.96 -17.48 15.36
N ALA A 243 -11.75 -17.14 14.90
CA ALA A 243 -11.43 -17.04 13.48
C ALA A 243 -11.61 -18.39 12.79
N THR A 244 -11.09 -19.47 13.38
CA THR A 244 -11.17 -20.81 12.79
C THR A 244 -12.62 -21.30 12.68
N PHE A 245 -13.41 -21.19 13.75
CA PHE A 245 -14.84 -21.53 13.65
C PHE A 245 -15.62 -20.60 12.74
N GLY A 246 -15.26 -19.32 12.69
CA GLY A 246 -15.82 -18.35 11.74
C GLY A 246 -15.57 -18.74 10.29
N LEU A 247 -14.36 -19.21 9.96
CA LEU A 247 -13.99 -19.71 8.64
C LEU A 247 -14.73 -21.01 8.30
N LEU A 248 -14.76 -21.97 9.22
CA LEU A 248 -15.47 -23.24 9.02
C LEU A 248 -16.99 -23.06 8.86
N SER A 249 -17.56 -22.06 9.53
CA SER A 249 -18.99 -21.74 9.44
C SER A 249 -19.32 -20.71 8.35
N ASN A 250 -18.35 -20.34 7.50
CA ASN A 250 -18.50 -19.33 6.45
C ASN A 250 -19.08 -17.98 6.96
N SER A 251 -18.70 -17.56 8.17
CA SER A 251 -19.21 -16.35 8.84
C SER A 251 -18.17 -15.24 8.83
N VAL A 252 -18.26 -14.36 7.82
CA VAL A 252 -17.38 -13.19 7.68
C VAL A 252 -17.45 -12.29 8.92
N ALA A 253 -18.63 -12.14 9.53
CA ALA A 253 -18.80 -11.34 10.74
C ALA A 253 -18.00 -11.91 11.94
N ALA A 254 -17.99 -13.23 12.13
CA ALA A 254 -17.20 -13.86 13.18
C ALA A 254 -15.70 -13.72 12.91
N VAL A 255 -15.28 -13.84 11.65
CA VAL A 255 -13.89 -13.64 11.23
C VAL A 255 -13.43 -12.21 11.51
N ILE A 256 -14.25 -11.21 11.20
CA ILE A 256 -13.97 -9.80 11.55
C ILE A 256 -13.92 -9.63 13.07
N GLY A 257 -14.85 -10.21 13.81
CA GLY A 257 -14.86 -10.19 15.27
C GLY A 257 -13.57 -10.74 15.88
N ALA A 258 -13.01 -11.81 15.30
CA ALA A 258 -11.73 -12.37 15.73
C ALA A 258 -10.55 -11.39 15.51
N MET A 259 -10.55 -10.65 14.40
CA MET A 259 -9.52 -9.62 14.13
C MET A 259 -9.54 -8.51 15.19
N ILE A 260 -10.71 -8.17 15.74
CA ILE A 260 -10.86 -7.16 16.82
C ILE A 260 -10.18 -7.61 18.11
N VAL A 261 -10.25 -8.91 18.42
CA VAL A 261 -9.74 -9.47 19.67
C VAL A 261 -8.20 -9.61 19.63
N ALA A 262 -7.62 -9.80 18.43
CA ALA A 262 -6.22 -10.15 18.24
C ALA A 262 -5.25 -9.00 18.64
N PRO A 263 -4.37 -9.20 19.63
CA PRO A 263 -3.46 -8.15 20.11
C PRO A 263 -2.13 -8.09 19.31
N LEU A 264 -2.15 -8.22 17.98
CA LEU A 264 -0.94 -8.33 17.15
C LEU A 264 -0.24 -6.99 16.85
N MET A 265 -0.98 -5.88 16.84
CA MET A 265 -0.43 -4.59 16.40
C MET A 265 0.72 -4.11 17.30
N LEU A 266 0.57 -4.20 18.61
CA LEU A 266 1.57 -3.73 19.57
C LEU A 266 2.92 -4.46 19.42
N PRO A 267 2.98 -5.81 19.36
CA PRO A 267 4.23 -6.51 19.07
C PRO A 267 4.85 -6.17 17.70
N ILE A 268 4.03 -5.93 16.65
CA ILE A 268 4.54 -5.50 15.34
C ILE A 268 5.18 -4.12 15.43
N GLN A 269 4.51 -3.19 16.11
CA GLN A 269 5.02 -1.86 16.39
C GLN A 269 6.31 -1.92 17.21
N GLY A 270 6.41 -2.81 18.20
CA GLY A 270 7.62 -2.98 19.02
C GLY A 270 8.80 -3.58 18.27
N LEU A 271 8.54 -4.57 17.40
CA LEU A 271 9.54 -5.09 16.47
C LEU A 271 10.08 -3.95 15.61
N THR A 272 9.18 -3.18 15.00
CA THR A 272 9.53 -2.11 14.08
C THR A 272 10.27 -0.97 14.76
N ALA A 273 9.80 -0.54 15.93
CA ALA A 273 10.46 0.48 16.76
C ALA A 273 11.86 0.03 17.19
N GLY A 274 12.04 -1.24 17.57
CA GLY A 274 13.35 -1.80 17.89
C GLY A 274 14.30 -1.80 16.69
N LEU A 275 13.80 -2.15 15.49
CA LEU A 275 14.59 -2.14 14.25
C LEU A 275 15.02 -0.72 13.86
N VAL A 276 14.10 0.24 13.90
CA VAL A 276 14.35 1.66 13.57
C VAL A 276 15.31 2.30 14.58
N ALA A 277 15.14 2.03 15.88
CA ALA A 277 16.02 2.55 16.93
C ALA A 277 17.36 1.78 17.06
N GLY A 278 17.60 0.73 16.26
CA GLY A 278 18.80 -0.10 16.37
C GLY A 278 18.90 -0.94 17.65
N ARG A 279 17.81 -1.05 18.41
CA ARG A 279 17.72 -1.78 19.68
C ARG A 279 17.40 -3.25 19.43
N ARG A 280 18.44 -4.01 19.06
CA ARG A 280 18.32 -5.42 18.65
C ARG A 280 17.63 -6.31 19.68
N ARG A 281 17.86 -6.08 20.98
CA ARG A 281 17.24 -6.89 22.05
C ARG A 281 15.72 -6.72 22.09
N ASP A 282 15.24 -5.49 21.97
CA ASP A 282 13.80 -5.20 21.98
C ASP A 282 13.11 -5.69 20.71
N ALA A 283 13.78 -5.53 19.56
CA ALA A 283 13.34 -6.08 18.29
C ALA A 283 13.21 -7.61 18.35
N LEU A 284 14.24 -8.30 18.85
CA LEU A 284 14.24 -9.76 19.00
C LEU A 284 13.19 -10.25 20.00
N GLY A 285 12.99 -9.54 21.12
CA GLY A 285 11.94 -9.87 22.08
C GLY A 285 10.55 -9.80 21.46
N SER A 286 10.28 -8.73 20.70
CA SER A 286 9.01 -8.55 19.99
C SER A 286 8.83 -9.57 18.86
N ALA A 287 9.89 -9.87 18.12
CA ALA A 287 9.90 -10.92 17.11
C ALA A 287 9.62 -12.30 17.72
N ALA A 288 10.21 -12.63 18.87
CA ALA A 288 9.97 -13.89 19.56
C ALA A 288 8.53 -14.02 20.07
N LEU A 289 7.93 -12.92 20.56
CA LEU A 289 6.51 -12.89 20.94
C LEU A 289 5.59 -13.05 19.73
N LEU A 290 5.92 -12.43 18.60
CA LEU A 290 5.19 -12.61 17.35
C LEU A 290 5.30 -14.05 16.85
N ALA A 291 6.50 -14.63 16.85
CA ALA A 291 6.73 -16.00 16.44
C ALA A 291 5.97 -17.00 17.31
N SER A 292 5.96 -16.81 18.64
CA SER A 292 5.17 -17.67 19.53
C SER A 292 3.67 -17.52 19.28
N GLY A 293 3.21 -16.30 18.95
CA GLY A 293 1.83 -16.05 18.54
C GLY A 293 1.45 -16.76 17.24
N ILE A 294 2.29 -16.64 16.19
CA ILE A 294 2.09 -17.30 14.90
C ILE A 294 1.98 -18.81 15.10
N VAL A 295 2.93 -19.42 15.82
CA VAL A 295 2.91 -20.85 16.13
C VAL A 295 1.64 -21.25 16.89
N THR A 296 1.22 -20.43 17.86
CA THR A 296 0.00 -20.70 18.65
C THR A 296 -1.25 -20.69 17.77
N VAL A 297 -1.42 -19.67 16.92
CA VAL A 297 -2.54 -19.56 15.97
C VAL A 297 -2.54 -20.77 15.03
N TYR A 298 -1.38 -21.09 14.46
CA TYR A 298 -1.21 -22.18 13.51
C TYR A 298 -1.61 -23.52 14.14
N LEU A 299 -1.08 -23.85 15.32
CA LEU A 299 -1.40 -25.10 16.02
C LEU A 299 -2.87 -25.21 16.39
N ILE A 300 -3.49 -24.13 16.89
CA ILE A 300 -4.93 -24.12 17.23
C ILE A 300 -5.76 -24.38 15.98
N SER A 301 -5.47 -23.66 14.89
CA SER A 301 -6.23 -23.81 13.64
C SER A 301 -6.04 -25.19 13.01
N MET A 302 -4.85 -25.78 13.11
CA MET A 302 -4.58 -27.13 12.61
C MET A 302 -5.32 -28.19 13.44
N VAL A 303 -5.32 -28.09 14.77
CA VAL A 303 -6.07 -29.00 15.64
C VAL A 303 -7.57 -28.93 15.33
N ILE A 304 -8.14 -27.73 15.28
CA ILE A 304 -9.56 -27.56 14.94
C ILE A 304 -9.84 -28.07 13.53
N GLY A 305 -8.97 -27.77 12.55
CA GLY A 305 -9.07 -28.23 11.17
C GLY A 305 -9.11 -29.76 11.05
N THR A 306 -8.25 -30.47 11.78
CA THR A 306 -8.29 -31.95 11.79
C THR A 306 -9.61 -32.49 12.33
N THR A 307 -10.15 -31.91 13.40
CA THR A 307 -11.45 -32.31 13.96
C THR A 307 -12.64 -31.89 13.08
N ALA A 308 -12.47 -30.87 12.24
CA ALA A 308 -13.51 -30.37 11.35
C ALA A 308 -13.78 -31.32 10.18
N LEU A 309 -12.76 -32.07 9.73
CA LEU A 309 -12.91 -33.12 8.74
C LEU A 309 -13.83 -34.23 9.25
N ASP A 310 -13.70 -34.62 10.51
CA ASP A 310 -14.57 -35.62 11.16
C ASP A 310 -16.03 -35.14 11.25
N LEU A 311 -16.25 -33.83 11.26
CA LEU A 311 -17.55 -33.17 11.34
C LEU A 311 -18.13 -32.78 9.96
N ALA A 312 -17.48 -33.20 8.86
CA ALA A 312 -17.88 -32.94 7.48
C ALA A 312 -18.03 -31.43 7.14
N PHE A 313 -17.18 -30.57 7.70
CA PHE A 313 -17.11 -29.17 7.26
C PHE A 313 -16.52 -29.05 5.86
N ASP A 314 -17.09 -28.16 5.06
CA ASP A 314 -16.57 -27.81 3.74
C ASP A 314 -15.39 -26.84 3.87
N LEU A 315 -14.19 -27.34 3.55
CA LEU A 315 -12.96 -26.55 3.55
C LEU A 315 -12.77 -25.72 2.26
N ALA A 316 -13.59 -25.95 1.24
CA ALA A 316 -13.61 -25.18 -0.01
C ALA A 316 -14.61 -24.01 0.03
N ASN A 317 -15.13 -23.66 1.21
CA ASN A 317 -16.11 -22.59 1.34
C ASN A 317 -15.54 -21.21 0.98
N ALA A 318 -16.43 -20.28 0.63
CA ALA A 318 -16.08 -18.94 0.16
C ALA A 318 -15.20 -18.14 1.12
N SER A 319 -15.38 -18.27 2.44
CA SER A 319 -14.57 -17.55 3.42
C SER A 319 -13.12 -18.05 3.50
N ILE A 320 -12.90 -19.34 3.25
CA ILE A 320 -11.56 -19.94 3.15
C ILE A 320 -10.94 -19.55 1.81
N GLN A 321 -11.65 -19.75 0.71
CA GLN A 321 -11.14 -19.48 -0.64
C GLN A 321 -10.77 -18.02 -0.87
N ALA A 322 -11.50 -17.08 -0.25
CA ALA A 322 -11.16 -15.66 -0.30
C ALA A 322 -9.80 -15.31 0.35
N ARG A 323 -9.12 -16.26 0.99
CA ARG A 323 -7.83 -16.07 1.67
C ARG A 323 -6.72 -16.96 1.13
N THR A 324 -7.02 -17.90 0.24
CA THR A 324 -6.03 -18.79 -0.40
C THR A 324 -5.44 -18.17 -1.66
N SER A 325 -6.13 -17.19 -2.26
CA SER A 325 -5.71 -16.47 -3.46
C SER A 325 -5.38 -15.00 -3.12
N PRO A 326 -4.17 -14.71 -2.63
CA PRO A 326 -3.78 -13.35 -2.29
C PRO A 326 -3.67 -12.48 -3.55
N THR A 327 -3.96 -11.18 -3.39
CA THR A 327 -3.97 -10.20 -4.48
C THR A 327 -3.06 -9.02 -4.21
N LEU A 328 -2.71 -8.26 -5.26
CA LEU A 328 -1.99 -6.98 -5.09
C LEU A 328 -2.79 -5.94 -4.29
N ALA A 329 -4.12 -6.05 -4.28
CA ALA A 329 -4.97 -5.20 -3.47
C ALA A 329 -4.74 -5.42 -1.97
N ASP A 330 -4.48 -6.65 -1.54
CA ASP A 330 -4.18 -6.99 -0.15
C ASP A 330 -2.91 -6.30 0.35
N LEU A 331 -1.87 -6.25 -0.49
CA LEU A 331 -0.64 -5.51 -0.20
C LEU A 331 -0.91 -4.02 0.00
N GLY A 332 -1.73 -3.41 -0.85
CA GLY A 332 -2.14 -2.00 -0.72
C GLY A 332 -2.88 -1.73 0.59
N ILE A 333 -3.81 -2.62 0.97
CA ILE A 333 -4.54 -2.54 2.24
C ILE A 333 -3.59 -2.68 3.43
N ALA A 334 -2.63 -3.61 3.38
CA ALA A 334 -1.64 -3.82 4.45
C ALA A 334 -0.72 -2.61 4.64
N LEU A 335 -0.26 -1.99 3.55
CA LEU A 335 0.53 -0.74 3.60
C LEU A 335 -0.27 0.41 4.23
N ALA A 336 -1.54 0.57 3.85
CA ALA A 336 -2.41 1.58 4.44
C ALA A 336 -2.65 1.33 5.94
N ALA A 337 -2.96 0.09 6.32
CA ALA A 337 -3.17 -0.30 7.70
C ALA A 337 -1.91 -0.10 8.56
N GLY A 338 -0.73 -0.46 8.05
CA GLY A 338 0.54 -0.21 8.72
C GLY A 338 0.87 1.27 8.86
N THR A 339 0.52 2.09 7.87
CA THR A 339 0.68 3.56 7.93
C THR A 339 -0.21 4.14 9.04
N VAL A 340 -1.48 3.72 9.12
CA VAL A 340 -2.40 4.11 10.19
C VAL A 340 -1.88 3.65 11.56
N GLY A 341 -1.39 2.42 11.65
CA GLY A 341 -0.78 1.87 12.87
C GLY A 341 0.45 2.64 13.32
N GLY A 342 1.35 3.01 12.40
CA GLY A 342 2.51 3.85 12.69
C GLY A 342 2.11 5.26 13.12
N PHE A 343 1.11 5.85 12.46
CA PHE A 343 0.63 7.18 12.79
C PHE A 343 -0.01 7.23 14.18
N ALA A 344 -0.82 6.23 14.53
CA ALA A 344 -1.40 6.10 15.87
C ALA A 344 -0.34 5.91 16.96
N LEU A 345 0.76 5.22 16.67
CA LEU A 345 1.87 5.08 17.61
C LEU A 345 2.54 6.43 17.89
N VAL A 346 2.82 7.21 16.85
CA VAL A 346 3.46 8.53 16.95
C VAL A 346 2.52 9.59 17.53
N ARG A 347 1.19 9.45 17.36
CA ARG A 347 0.19 10.47 17.69
C ARG A 347 -0.83 9.99 18.72
N ALA A 348 -0.66 10.43 19.97
CA ALA A 348 -1.55 10.10 21.09
C ALA A 348 -3.01 10.55 20.89
N ASP A 349 -3.23 11.67 20.20
CA ASP A 349 -4.55 12.22 19.86
C ASP A 349 -5.31 11.37 18.84
N VAL A 350 -4.59 10.58 18.06
CA VAL A 350 -5.15 9.69 17.04
C VAL A 350 -5.28 8.26 17.58
N ALA A 351 -4.36 7.85 18.46
CA ALA A 351 -4.34 6.54 19.12
C ALA A 351 -5.68 6.13 19.77
N ALA A 352 -6.43 7.08 20.34
CA ALA A 352 -7.72 6.81 20.97
C ALA A 352 -8.86 6.49 19.98
N SER A 353 -8.72 6.90 18.71
CA SER A 353 -9.73 6.76 17.65
C SER A 353 -9.41 5.67 16.62
N VAL A 354 -8.14 5.25 16.56
CA VAL A 354 -7.64 4.27 15.59
C VAL A 354 -7.91 2.80 15.90
N PRO A 355 -8.31 2.34 17.12
CA PRO A 355 -8.54 0.91 17.33
C PRO A 355 -9.46 0.34 16.24
N GLY A 356 -10.54 1.07 15.90
CA GLY A 356 -11.47 0.79 14.80
C GLY A 356 -10.85 0.50 13.43
N VAL A 357 -9.80 1.23 13.04
CA VAL A 357 -9.19 1.18 11.70
C VAL A 357 -7.99 0.22 11.66
N ALA A 358 -7.25 0.08 12.76
CA ALA A 358 -6.15 -0.87 12.90
C ALA A 358 -6.61 -2.34 13.04
N ILE A 359 -7.91 -2.55 13.28
CA ILE A 359 -8.60 -3.84 13.40
C ILE A 359 -8.60 -4.66 12.11
N ALA A 360 -8.51 -4.03 10.93
CA ALA A 360 -8.66 -4.71 9.64
C ALA A 360 -7.37 -5.38 9.12
N VAL A 361 -6.40 -5.65 9.99
CA VAL A 361 -5.17 -6.31 9.58
C VAL A 361 -5.45 -7.82 9.46
N SER A 362 -5.52 -8.26 8.21
CA SER A 362 -5.74 -9.65 7.77
C SER A 362 -4.53 -10.54 8.09
N LEU A 363 -4.18 -10.69 9.38
CA LEU A 363 -3.09 -11.56 9.81
C LEU A 363 -3.59 -12.83 10.47
N VAL A 364 -4.52 -12.74 11.44
CA VAL A 364 -5.03 -13.95 12.12
C VAL A 364 -5.81 -14.83 11.15
N PRO A 365 -6.78 -14.32 10.36
CA PRO A 365 -7.56 -15.20 9.51
C PRO A 365 -6.76 -15.91 8.42
N PRO A 366 -5.81 -15.27 7.70
CA PRO A 366 -4.98 -16.02 6.75
C PRO A 366 -4.08 -17.08 7.42
N LEU A 367 -3.57 -16.83 8.63
CA LEU A 367 -2.87 -17.87 9.40
C LEU A 367 -3.80 -19.03 9.77
N CYS A 368 -5.02 -18.75 10.21
CA CYS A 368 -6.00 -19.80 10.51
C CYS A 368 -6.40 -20.57 9.24
N THR A 369 -6.64 -19.88 8.12
CA THR A 369 -6.92 -20.49 6.83
C THR A 369 -5.78 -21.41 6.41
N SER A 370 -4.53 -20.95 6.53
CA SER A 370 -3.34 -21.76 6.23
C SER A 370 -3.28 -23.04 7.07
N GLY A 371 -3.51 -22.95 8.38
CA GLY A 371 -3.50 -24.12 9.26
C GLY A 371 -4.66 -25.10 9.01
N VAL A 372 -5.86 -24.59 8.72
CA VAL A 372 -7.05 -25.43 8.42
C VAL A 372 -6.90 -26.16 7.08
N THR A 373 -6.47 -25.45 6.04
CA THR A 373 -6.29 -26.03 4.70
C THR A 373 -5.13 -27.04 4.68
N LEU A 374 -4.06 -26.76 5.42
CA LEU A 374 -2.99 -27.73 5.63
C LEU A 374 -3.49 -28.99 6.36
N ALA A 375 -4.34 -28.83 7.38
CA ALA A 375 -4.98 -29.97 8.05
C ALA A 375 -5.89 -30.77 7.10
N GLY A 376 -6.52 -30.09 6.13
CA GLY A 376 -7.31 -30.69 5.05
C GLY A 376 -6.49 -31.40 3.96
N GLY A 377 -5.16 -31.31 3.99
CA GLY A 377 -4.28 -31.88 2.98
C GLY A 377 -4.06 -31.01 1.74
N ASP A 378 -4.68 -29.82 1.69
CA ASP A 378 -4.49 -28.87 0.59
C ASP A 378 -3.29 -27.95 0.89
N GLY A 379 -2.10 -28.41 0.51
CA GLY A 379 -0.86 -27.66 0.67
C GLY A 379 -0.80 -26.39 -0.19
N GLY A 380 -1.52 -26.35 -1.31
CA GLY A 380 -1.56 -25.19 -2.21
C GLY A 380 -2.33 -24.04 -1.58
N ALA A 381 -3.56 -24.31 -1.13
CA ALA A 381 -4.38 -23.36 -0.38
C ALA A 381 -3.69 -22.90 0.91
N ALA A 382 -3.01 -23.82 1.61
CA ALA A 382 -2.26 -23.50 2.81
C ALA A 382 -1.12 -22.52 2.55
N TRP A 383 -0.38 -22.73 1.46
CA TRP A 383 0.71 -21.87 1.05
C TRP A 383 0.22 -20.49 0.61
N GLY A 384 -0.83 -20.42 -0.20
CA GLY A 384 -1.42 -19.15 -0.63
C GLY A 384 -1.92 -18.29 0.53
N ALA A 385 -2.58 -18.90 1.52
CA ALA A 385 -3.01 -18.21 2.73
C ALA A 385 -1.84 -17.78 3.65
N PHE A 386 -0.78 -18.59 3.72
CA PHE A 386 0.43 -18.20 4.43
C PHE A 386 1.16 -17.03 3.74
N LEU A 387 1.20 -17.05 2.40
CA LEU A 387 1.77 -15.97 1.60
C LEU A 387 1.02 -14.66 1.84
N LEU A 388 -0.32 -14.69 1.88
CA LEU A 388 -1.16 -13.55 2.25
C LEU A 388 -0.79 -12.99 3.63
N PHE A 389 -0.61 -13.85 4.63
CA PHE A 389 -0.14 -13.44 5.95
C PHE A 389 1.25 -12.78 5.88
N ALA A 390 2.20 -13.42 5.19
CA ALA A 390 3.60 -12.99 5.13
C ALA A 390 3.75 -11.62 4.46
N ILE A 391 3.09 -11.42 3.31
CA ILE A 391 3.13 -10.14 2.59
C ILE A 391 2.50 -9.02 3.41
N ASN A 392 1.36 -9.29 4.04
CA ASN A 392 0.69 -8.32 4.92
C ASN A 392 1.58 -7.95 6.11
N PHE A 393 2.21 -8.94 6.75
CA PHE A 393 3.07 -8.73 7.90
C PHE A 393 4.27 -7.84 7.55
N VAL A 394 5.00 -8.17 6.47
CA VAL A 394 6.18 -7.42 6.06
C VAL A 394 5.80 -6.02 5.58
N ALA A 395 4.68 -5.87 4.86
CA ALA A 395 4.17 -4.59 4.41
C ALA A 395 3.82 -3.66 5.58
N ILE A 396 3.19 -4.19 6.63
CA ILE A 396 2.89 -3.43 7.84
C ILE A 396 4.17 -2.99 8.55
N VAL A 397 5.15 -3.89 8.71
CA VAL A 397 6.46 -3.55 9.31
C VAL A 397 7.14 -2.44 8.51
N ALA A 398 7.12 -2.53 7.18
CA ALA A 398 7.69 -1.52 6.29
C ALA A 398 7.00 -0.16 6.45
N ALA A 399 5.67 -0.14 6.45
CA ALA A 399 4.88 1.08 6.56
C ALA A 399 5.02 1.75 7.94
N VAL A 400 4.93 0.98 9.03
CA VAL A 400 5.17 1.49 10.39
C VAL A 400 6.59 2.05 10.51
N GLY A 401 7.59 1.36 9.95
CA GLY A 401 8.98 1.78 9.98
C GLY A 401 9.19 3.08 9.21
N GLY A 402 8.59 3.21 8.04
CA GLY A 402 8.57 4.44 7.25
C GLY A 402 7.98 5.61 8.04
N VAL A 403 6.82 5.42 8.69
CA VAL A 403 6.20 6.46 9.52
C VAL A 403 7.09 6.87 10.69
N LEU A 404 7.68 5.91 11.41
CA LEU A 404 8.58 6.18 12.53
C LEU A 404 9.82 6.96 12.10
N ILE A 405 10.46 6.58 10.99
CA ILE A 405 11.62 7.28 10.44
C ILE A 405 11.23 8.70 10.02
N LEU A 406 10.11 8.86 9.33
CA LEU A 406 9.59 10.17 8.92
C LEU A 406 9.22 11.06 10.11
N ALA A 407 8.76 10.47 11.22
CA ALA A 407 8.51 11.15 12.48
C ALA A 407 9.78 11.48 13.28
N GLY A 408 10.95 11.04 12.83
CA GLY A 408 12.23 11.27 13.51
C GLY A 408 12.53 10.31 14.66
N TYR A 409 11.79 9.21 14.79
CA TYR A 409 12.05 8.18 15.80
C TYR A 409 13.34 7.42 15.48
N GLY A 410 14.24 7.27 16.46
CA GLY A 410 15.48 6.49 16.34
C GLY A 410 16.57 7.09 15.41
N ALA A 411 16.30 8.18 14.70
CA ALA A 411 17.21 8.73 13.67
C ALA A 411 18.43 9.48 14.23
N ALA A 412 18.39 9.96 15.48
CA ALA A 412 19.43 10.83 16.05
C ALA A 412 20.71 10.10 16.51
N GLY A 413 20.70 8.76 16.60
CA GLY A 413 21.82 7.98 17.16
C GLY A 413 22.17 6.68 16.42
N VAL A 414 21.38 6.28 15.43
CA VAL A 414 21.59 5.03 14.68
C VAL A 414 22.45 5.31 13.46
N ALA A 415 23.44 4.45 13.19
CA ALA A 415 24.26 4.56 11.98
C ALA A 415 23.36 4.49 10.74
N GLY A 416 23.36 5.51 9.88
CA GLY A 416 22.50 5.54 8.68
C GLY A 416 22.64 4.29 7.78
N ARG A 417 23.82 3.65 7.80
CA ARG A 417 24.07 2.35 7.14
C ARG A 417 23.18 1.21 7.65
N TRP A 418 22.82 1.19 8.94
CA TRP A 418 21.91 0.20 9.51
C TRP A 418 20.48 0.40 9.01
N LEU A 419 19.98 1.63 9.02
CA LEU A 419 18.66 1.95 8.50
C LEU A 419 18.55 1.61 7.00
N LEU A 420 19.59 1.92 6.22
CA LEU A 420 19.68 1.53 4.81
C LEU A 420 19.72 0.00 4.65
N ALA A 421 20.48 -0.72 5.48
CA ALA A 421 20.55 -2.17 5.42
C ALA A 421 19.21 -2.84 5.78
N VAL A 422 18.54 -2.39 6.85
CA VAL A 422 17.21 -2.89 7.23
C VAL A 422 16.18 -2.56 6.14
N GLY A 423 16.17 -1.32 5.64
CA GLY A 423 15.30 -0.92 4.55
C GLY A 423 15.52 -1.75 3.28
N ALA A 424 16.78 -2.02 2.93
CA ALA A 424 17.13 -2.87 1.79
C ALA A 424 16.66 -4.32 2.00
N VAL A 425 16.85 -4.89 3.20
CA VAL A 425 16.37 -6.24 3.52
C VAL A 425 14.85 -6.32 3.42
N VAL A 426 14.12 -5.35 3.98
CA VAL A 426 12.66 -5.30 3.90
C VAL A 426 12.20 -5.17 2.44
N ALA A 427 12.84 -4.31 1.65
CA ALA A 427 12.52 -4.15 0.23
C ALA A 427 12.79 -5.43 -0.58
N VAL A 428 13.90 -6.12 -0.30
CA VAL A 428 14.22 -7.42 -0.94
C VAL A 428 13.21 -8.48 -0.56
N VAL A 429 12.84 -8.58 0.73
CA VAL A 429 11.83 -9.54 1.19
C VAL A 429 10.47 -9.25 0.57
N LEU A 430 10.04 -7.99 0.51
CA LEU A 430 8.80 -7.61 -0.18
C LEU A 430 8.87 -7.93 -1.66
N GLY A 431 9.98 -7.62 -2.33
CA GLY A 431 10.18 -7.97 -3.74
C GLY A 431 10.08 -9.47 -3.98
N LEU A 432 10.71 -10.28 -3.13
CA LEU A 432 10.67 -11.74 -3.21
C LEU A 432 9.28 -12.31 -2.92
N LEU A 433 8.55 -11.75 -1.96
CA LEU A 433 7.17 -12.17 -1.66
C LEU A 433 6.17 -11.70 -2.73
N SER A 434 6.50 -10.63 -3.47
CA SER A 434 5.65 -10.11 -4.54
C SER A 434 5.71 -10.96 -5.80
N THR A 435 6.76 -11.77 -6.01
CA THR A 435 6.83 -12.65 -7.20
C THR A 435 5.78 -13.76 -7.19
N PRO A 436 5.65 -14.62 -6.14
CA PRO A 436 4.58 -15.61 -6.12
C PRO A 436 3.19 -14.95 -6.04
N LEU A 437 3.09 -13.76 -5.44
CA LEU A 437 1.83 -13.00 -5.45
C LEU A 437 1.41 -12.59 -6.86
N ALA A 438 2.36 -12.09 -7.66
CA ALA A 438 2.10 -11.68 -9.04
C ALA A 438 1.78 -12.89 -9.93
N GLU A 439 2.36 -14.05 -9.66
CA GLU A 439 2.02 -15.31 -10.33
C GLU A 439 0.59 -15.74 -9.97
N THR A 440 0.25 -15.83 -8.67
CA THR A 440 -1.11 -16.18 -8.24
C THR A 440 -2.16 -15.20 -8.78
N GLU A 441 -1.87 -13.89 -8.81
CA GLU A 441 -2.79 -12.90 -9.40
C GLU A 441 -2.98 -13.13 -10.91
N ARG A 442 -1.92 -13.47 -11.65
CA ARG A 442 -2.02 -13.78 -13.09
C ARG A 442 -2.87 -15.01 -13.32
N ASP A 443 -2.61 -16.10 -12.58
CA ASP A 443 -3.39 -17.34 -12.68
C ASP A 443 -4.88 -17.06 -12.42
N ASN A 444 -5.19 -16.27 -11.38
CA ASN A 444 -6.57 -15.86 -11.09
C ASN A 444 -7.21 -15.01 -12.19
N ILE A 445 -6.44 -14.14 -12.85
CA ILE A 445 -6.93 -13.33 -13.98
C ILE A 445 -7.22 -14.23 -15.18
N ASP A 446 -6.32 -15.17 -15.48
CA ASP A 446 -6.44 -16.10 -16.60
C ASP A 446 -7.64 -17.04 -16.40
N GLU A 447 -7.80 -17.61 -15.20
CA GLU A 447 -8.97 -18.46 -14.86
C GLU A 447 -10.30 -17.70 -14.96
N ARG A 448 -10.33 -16.44 -14.50
CA ARG A 448 -11.53 -15.59 -14.65
C ARG A 448 -11.81 -15.27 -16.12
N ALA A 449 -10.78 -14.98 -16.90
CA ALA A 449 -10.92 -14.73 -18.33
C ALA A 449 -11.45 -15.97 -19.06
N LEU A 450 -10.90 -17.16 -18.77
CA LEU A 450 -11.38 -18.46 -19.26
C LEU A 450 -12.84 -18.72 -18.87
N SER A 451 -13.21 -18.51 -17.60
CA SER A 451 -14.58 -18.72 -17.12
C SER A 451 -15.59 -17.80 -17.82
N VAL A 452 -15.23 -16.51 -18.00
CA VAL A 452 -16.05 -15.52 -18.71
C VAL A 452 -16.16 -15.86 -20.20
N ALA A 453 -15.04 -16.17 -20.86
CA ALA A 453 -14.99 -16.57 -22.27
C ALA A 453 -15.87 -17.81 -22.48
N THR A 454 -15.67 -18.86 -21.68
CA THR A 454 -16.45 -20.11 -21.71
C THR A 454 -17.94 -19.84 -21.55
N THR A 455 -18.34 -19.06 -20.54
CA THR A 455 -19.76 -18.75 -20.31
C THR A 455 -20.38 -17.99 -21.49
N SER A 456 -19.63 -17.04 -22.06
CA SER A 456 -20.09 -16.24 -23.20
C SER A 456 -20.23 -17.08 -24.48
N ARG A 457 -19.26 -17.96 -24.76
CA ARG A 457 -19.20 -18.82 -25.95
C ARG A 457 -20.13 -20.02 -25.85
N PHE A 458 -20.29 -20.58 -24.66
CA PHE A 458 -21.23 -21.66 -24.40
C PHE A 458 -22.65 -21.31 -24.84
N THR A 459 -23.09 -20.08 -24.60
CA THR A 459 -24.46 -19.66 -24.96
C THR A 459 -24.70 -19.72 -26.47
N ALA A 460 -23.70 -19.35 -27.29
CA ALA A 460 -23.78 -19.44 -28.75
C ALA A 460 -23.65 -20.88 -29.24
N TRP A 461 -22.71 -21.65 -28.67
CA TRP A 461 -22.50 -23.05 -29.01
C TRP A 461 -23.71 -23.93 -28.67
N ALA A 462 -24.43 -23.62 -27.58
CA ALA A 462 -25.59 -24.37 -27.10
C ALA A 462 -26.92 -23.99 -27.78
N GLU A 463 -26.92 -23.07 -28.76
CA GLU A 463 -28.12 -22.69 -29.52
C GLU A 463 -28.84 -23.89 -30.20
N PRO A 464 -28.15 -24.88 -30.78
CA PRO A 464 -28.80 -26.01 -31.46
C PRO A 464 -29.50 -27.02 -30.53
N ILE A 465 -29.17 -27.03 -29.24
CA ILE A 465 -29.58 -28.05 -28.25
C ILE A 465 -30.51 -27.48 -27.18
N GLN A 466 -31.29 -26.46 -27.53
CA GLN A 466 -32.23 -25.82 -26.62
C GLN A 466 -33.37 -26.77 -26.21
N PRO A 467 -33.70 -26.90 -24.91
CA PRO A 467 -33.19 -26.11 -23.79
C PRO A 467 -31.86 -26.66 -23.23
N ALA A 468 -30.80 -25.84 -23.31
CA ALA A 468 -29.51 -26.12 -22.69
C ALA A 468 -29.28 -25.15 -21.52
N ARG A 469 -28.99 -25.70 -20.34
CA ARG A 469 -28.72 -24.93 -19.12
C ARG A 469 -27.32 -25.22 -18.61
N LEU A 470 -26.49 -24.20 -18.57
CA LEU A 470 -25.18 -24.26 -17.92
C LEU A 470 -25.39 -24.49 -16.40
N LEU A 471 -24.79 -25.56 -15.87
CA LEU A 471 -24.87 -25.92 -14.46
C LEU A 471 -23.62 -25.46 -13.71
N ALA A 472 -22.44 -25.71 -14.25
CA ALA A 472 -21.16 -25.28 -13.69
C ALA A 472 -20.11 -25.11 -14.79
N VAL A 473 -19.18 -24.19 -14.56
CA VAL A 473 -17.92 -24.08 -15.30
C VAL A 473 -16.83 -24.11 -14.25
N GLU A 474 -16.02 -25.15 -14.28
CA GLU A 474 -14.83 -25.29 -13.44
C GLU A 474 -13.60 -25.06 -14.31
N VAL A 475 -12.68 -24.25 -13.82
CA VAL A 475 -11.42 -23.96 -14.50
C VAL A 475 -10.30 -24.35 -13.54
N ASP A 476 -9.34 -25.12 -14.05
CA ASP A 476 -8.13 -25.53 -13.34
C ASP A 476 -6.93 -25.31 -14.28
N GLY A 477 -6.29 -24.15 -14.13
CA GLY A 477 -5.31 -23.67 -15.11
C GLY A 477 -5.91 -23.52 -16.50
N TRP A 478 -5.37 -24.25 -17.49
CA TRP A 478 -5.86 -24.24 -18.88
C TRP A 478 -6.81 -25.40 -19.20
N ARG A 479 -7.31 -26.10 -18.18
CA ARG A 479 -8.37 -27.11 -18.33
C ARG A 479 -9.70 -26.47 -17.95
N VAL A 480 -10.67 -26.54 -18.85
CA VAL A 480 -12.02 -26.03 -18.64
C VAL A 480 -12.99 -27.21 -18.63
N SER A 481 -13.65 -27.44 -17.51
CA SER A 481 -14.67 -28.47 -17.37
C SER A 481 -16.04 -27.80 -17.35
N VAL A 482 -16.87 -28.10 -18.35
CA VAL A 482 -18.22 -27.53 -18.49
C VAL A 482 -19.25 -28.59 -18.17
N LEU A 483 -20.05 -28.35 -17.13
CA LEU A 483 -21.21 -29.16 -16.77
C LEU A 483 -22.49 -28.45 -17.21
N PHE A 484 -23.30 -29.11 -18.03
CA PHE A 484 -24.56 -28.56 -18.51
C PHE A 484 -25.68 -29.60 -18.59
N ALA A 485 -26.92 -29.13 -18.56
CA ALA A 485 -28.11 -29.95 -18.76
C ALA A 485 -28.68 -29.69 -20.16
N SER A 486 -28.99 -30.74 -20.90
CA SER A 486 -29.56 -30.69 -22.25
C SER A 486 -30.59 -31.80 -22.44
N ALA A 487 -31.61 -31.56 -23.26
CA ALA A 487 -32.56 -32.59 -23.69
C ALA A 487 -31.98 -33.45 -24.84
N ASP A 488 -31.22 -32.81 -25.73
CA ASP A 488 -30.64 -33.40 -26.93
C ASP A 488 -29.14 -33.70 -26.73
N GLU A 489 -28.61 -34.63 -27.53
CA GLU A 489 -27.19 -34.99 -27.55
C GLU A 489 -26.35 -33.76 -27.96
N PRO A 490 -25.31 -33.42 -27.20
CA PRO A 490 -24.53 -32.21 -27.48
C PRO A 490 -23.73 -32.32 -28.77
N PRO A 491 -23.52 -31.20 -29.49
CA PRO A 491 -22.60 -31.16 -30.62
C PRO A 491 -21.15 -31.39 -30.16
N PRO A 492 -20.21 -31.65 -31.08
CA PRO A 492 -18.79 -31.77 -30.74
C PRO A 492 -18.25 -30.53 -30.01
N GLY A 493 -17.34 -30.77 -29.06
CA GLY A 493 -16.74 -29.70 -28.25
C GLY A 493 -15.69 -28.87 -28.97
N ASP A 494 -15.11 -29.38 -30.07
CA ASP A 494 -14.01 -28.76 -30.80
C ASP A 494 -14.30 -27.31 -31.22
N ASP A 495 -15.55 -27.02 -31.62
CA ASP A 495 -15.97 -25.66 -32.01
C ASP A 495 -16.04 -24.70 -30.82
N LEU A 496 -16.42 -25.20 -29.64
CA LEU A 496 -16.44 -24.42 -28.39
C LEU A 496 -15.01 -24.20 -27.89
N GLU A 497 -14.17 -25.23 -27.95
CA GLU A 497 -12.75 -25.17 -27.59
C GLU A 497 -12.04 -24.11 -28.44
N ALA A 498 -12.11 -24.20 -29.78
CA ALA A 498 -11.49 -23.25 -30.68
C ALA A 498 -12.01 -21.80 -30.49
N ALA A 499 -13.29 -21.63 -30.17
CA ALA A 499 -13.87 -20.32 -29.90
C ALA A 499 -13.36 -19.72 -28.57
N ILE A 500 -13.13 -20.55 -27.56
CA ILE A 500 -12.51 -20.13 -26.29
C ILE A 500 -11.04 -19.79 -26.55
N GLU A 501 -10.29 -20.65 -27.24
CA GLU A 501 -8.88 -20.42 -27.59
C GLU A 501 -8.69 -19.12 -28.38
N ASP A 502 -9.61 -18.76 -29.28
CA ASP A 502 -9.55 -17.50 -30.01
C ASP A 502 -9.76 -16.28 -29.10
N ASP A 503 -10.54 -16.39 -28.02
CA ASP A 503 -10.74 -15.29 -27.07
C ASP A 503 -9.56 -15.11 -26.11
N VAL A 504 -9.02 -16.21 -25.56
CA VAL A 504 -7.91 -16.16 -24.58
C VAL A 504 -6.52 -16.23 -25.21
N LYS A 505 -6.42 -16.52 -26.52
CA LYS A 505 -5.15 -16.63 -27.28
C LYS A 505 -4.16 -17.62 -26.64
N HIS A 506 -4.67 -18.72 -26.12
CA HIS A 506 -3.92 -19.83 -25.53
C HIS A 506 -4.64 -21.14 -25.84
N ASP A 507 -3.87 -22.22 -25.88
CA ASP A 507 -4.42 -23.58 -26.06
C ASP A 507 -5.17 -23.99 -24.78
N VAL A 508 -6.37 -24.54 -24.93
CA VAL A 508 -7.27 -24.88 -23.81
C VAL A 508 -7.69 -26.35 -23.94
N THR A 509 -7.68 -27.10 -22.84
CA THR A 509 -8.26 -28.45 -22.82
C THR A 509 -9.70 -28.37 -22.35
N LEU A 510 -10.66 -28.64 -23.23
CA LEU A 510 -12.09 -28.62 -22.90
C LEU A 510 -12.61 -30.02 -22.53
N GLU A 511 -13.21 -30.14 -21.36
CA GLU A 511 -13.96 -31.33 -20.93
C GLU A 511 -15.45 -31.01 -20.82
N LEU A 512 -16.25 -31.63 -21.67
CA LEU A 512 -17.71 -31.48 -21.65
C LEU A 512 -18.36 -32.63 -20.89
N SER A 513 -19.10 -32.29 -19.84
CA SER A 513 -19.95 -33.22 -19.10
C SER A 513 -21.40 -32.75 -19.20
N TRP A 514 -22.32 -33.67 -19.50
CA TRP A 514 -23.73 -33.32 -19.62
C TRP A 514 -24.65 -34.29 -18.87
N VAL A 515 -25.79 -33.76 -18.44
CA VAL A 515 -26.86 -34.51 -17.78
C VAL A 515 -28.13 -34.39 -18.61
N GLN A 516 -28.76 -35.51 -18.91
CA GLN A 516 -30.00 -35.54 -19.67
C GLN A 516 -31.15 -34.93 -18.85
N ALA A 517 -31.67 -33.80 -19.33
CA ALA A 517 -32.83 -33.16 -18.75
C ALA A 517 -34.11 -33.76 -19.34
N GLU A 518 -35.01 -34.27 -18.49
CA GLU A 518 -36.33 -34.69 -18.95
C GLU A 518 -37.12 -33.46 -19.44
N PRO A 519 -37.73 -33.52 -20.64
CA PRO A 519 -38.59 -32.45 -21.13
C PRO A 519 -39.80 -32.33 -20.19
N ARG A 520 -39.96 -31.16 -19.57
CA ARG A 520 -41.14 -30.84 -18.74
C ARG A 520 -42.36 -30.48 -19.57
#